data_AF-A0ABD1HTM0-F1
#
_entry.id   AF-A0ABD1HTM0-F1
#
_cell.length_a   1.000
_cell.length_b   1.000
_cell.length_c   1.000
_cell.angle_alpha   90.00
_cell.angle_beta   90.00
_cell.angle_gamma   90.00
#
_symmetry.space_group_name_H-M   'P 1'
#
loop_
_entity.id
_entity.type
_entity.pdbx_description
1 polymer ?
#
loop_
_entity_poly.entity_id
_entity_poly.type
_entity_poly.pdbx_seq_one_letter_code
_entity_poly.pdbx_strand_id
1 'polypeptide(L)'
;MWKRGISMLSSSKSRLLNQMQVAYGFNACQVFSTGLLNPAEDAVSGARRKPFVTFVLGGPGSGKGTQCTRIVNTFGFTHLSVGDLLRKEIYSDSENGSMILDTIKEGKIVPSEVTVKLIKKAIEASENNRILVDGFPRSEENRVAYERVGGVEPDIVLFFDCPKEEMVKRVLNRNQGRIDDNIDTVKERLTVFEELNLPVIKYYSKKGILHKMLFILRWKEDEIHTLSHLHKKQSAYIDGTGTEDEIFERVLPIFAALR
;
A
#
# COMPACT_ATOMS: atom_id res chain seq x y z
N MET A 1 52.02 5.84 -11.02
CA MET A 1 50.90 4.90 -11.29
C MET A 1 50.12 4.74 -10.00
N TRP A 2 48.87 5.12 -9.76
CA TRP A 2 47.75 5.64 -10.55
C TRP A 2 47.03 6.71 -9.70
N LYS A 3 46.72 7.87 -10.30
CA LYS A 3 45.58 8.73 -9.91
C LYS A 3 44.58 8.61 -11.06
N ARG A 4 43.31 8.27 -10.78
CA ARG A 4 42.10 8.68 -11.53
C ARG A 4 40.90 7.81 -11.13
N GLY A 5 39.73 8.44 -10.93
CA GLY A 5 38.46 7.79 -11.28
C GLY A 5 37.36 7.72 -10.23
N ILE A 6 37.08 8.76 -9.45
CA ILE A 6 35.75 8.91 -8.82
C ILE A 6 35.30 10.37 -8.93
N SER A 7 34.72 10.74 -10.08
CA SER A 7 33.96 11.98 -10.22
C SER A 7 32.98 11.87 -11.40
N MET A 8 31.91 11.08 -11.26
CA MET A 8 30.81 11.14 -12.23
C MET A 8 29.43 10.71 -11.70
N LEU A 9 29.27 10.51 -10.40
CA LEU A 9 27.98 10.12 -9.79
C LEU A 9 27.35 11.21 -8.89
N SER A 10 28.03 12.33 -8.64
CA SER A 10 27.46 13.44 -7.86
C SER A 10 26.67 14.46 -8.68
N SER A 11 26.89 14.55 -9.99
CA SER A 11 26.25 15.59 -10.83
C SER A 11 24.82 15.26 -11.24
N SER A 12 24.45 13.97 -11.33
CA SER A 12 23.08 13.56 -11.69
C SER A 12 22.11 13.70 -10.52
N LYS A 13 22.55 13.40 -9.29
CA LYS A 13 21.75 13.61 -8.06
C LYS A 13 21.53 15.10 -7.77
N SER A 14 22.55 15.94 -7.99
CA SER A 14 22.41 17.39 -7.80
C SER A 14 21.51 18.05 -8.84
N ARG A 15 21.47 17.53 -10.08
CA ARG A 15 20.53 17.97 -11.13
C ARG A 15 19.08 17.66 -10.80
N LEU A 16 18.80 16.46 -10.25
CA LEU A 16 17.46 16.07 -9.80
C LEU A 16 16.98 16.93 -8.62
N LEU A 17 17.86 17.17 -7.63
CA LEU A 17 17.55 18.05 -6.50
C LEU A 17 17.27 19.50 -6.91
N ASN A 18 18.04 20.04 -7.87
CA ASN A 18 17.77 21.39 -8.40
C ASN A 18 16.52 21.45 -9.28
N GLN A 19 16.18 20.40 -10.03
CA GLN A 19 14.91 20.36 -10.78
C GLN A 19 13.69 20.26 -9.87
N MET A 20 13.80 19.60 -8.71
CA MET A 20 12.72 19.51 -7.72
C MET A 20 12.47 20.84 -6.98
N GLN A 21 13.50 21.67 -6.77
CA GLN A 21 13.34 22.99 -6.15
C GLN A 21 12.58 24.00 -7.03
N VAL A 22 12.73 23.91 -8.35
CA VAL A 22 12.05 24.83 -9.29
C VAL A 22 10.57 24.47 -9.50
N ALA A 23 10.18 23.20 -9.30
CA ALA A 23 8.81 22.74 -9.54
C ALA A 23 7.84 22.97 -8.37
N TYR A 24 8.33 23.13 -7.13
CA TYR A 24 7.48 23.12 -5.93
C TYR A 24 7.55 24.36 -5.02
N GLY A 25 8.27 25.42 -5.41
CA GLY A 25 8.09 26.76 -4.83
C GLY A 25 8.14 26.84 -3.28
N PHE A 26 9.02 26.08 -2.63
CA PHE A 26 9.25 26.15 -1.19
C PHE A 26 10.68 26.62 -0.91
N ASN A 27 10.82 27.81 -0.33
CA ASN A 27 12.08 28.31 0.20
C ASN A 27 12.45 27.54 1.47
N ALA A 28 13.33 26.55 1.36
CA ALA A 28 14.06 25.99 2.50
C ALA A 28 15.48 26.54 2.48
N CYS A 29 15.66 27.74 3.05
CA CYS A 29 16.96 28.31 3.30
C CYS A 29 17.60 27.60 4.51
N GLN A 30 18.83 27.10 4.30
CA GLN A 30 19.85 26.77 5.29
C GLN A 30 19.51 25.75 6.39
N VAL A 31 20.02 24.52 6.26
CA VAL A 31 21.10 23.99 7.13
C VAL A 31 21.86 22.91 6.34
N PHE A 32 23.07 23.23 5.87
CA PHE A 32 24.11 22.22 5.65
C PHE A 32 25.02 22.26 6.87
N SER A 33 25.25 21.13 7.53
CA SER A 33 26.57 20.72 8.00
C SER A 33 26.52 19.32 8.61
N THR A 34 27.20 18.40 7.93
CA THR A 34 27.99 17.28 8.49
C THR A 34 27.57 16.70 9.84
N GLY A 35 26.92 15.54 9.80
CA GLY A 35 26.80 14.63 10.93
C GLY A 35 26.82 13.19 10.43
N LEU A 36 27.99 12.57 10.53
CA LEU A 36 28.20 11.14 10.30
C LEU A 36 27.32 10.32 11.26
N LEU A 37 26.79 9.22 10.70
CA LEU A 37 26.35 7.98 11.34
C LEU A 37 26.59 7.88 12.85
N ASN A 38 25.51 7.78 13.64
CA ASN A 38 25.50 7.03 14.90
C ASN A 38 24.15 6.30 15.05
N PRO A 39 24.12 4.96 14.90
CA PRO A 39 22.98 4.15 15.25
C PRO A 39 23.13 3.67 16.70
N ALA A 40 22.95 4.56 17.67
CA ALA A 40 22.79 4.20 19.08
C ALA A 40 22.41 5.45 19.86
N GLU A 41 21.12 5.58 20.18
CA GLU A 41 20.55 6.19 21.39
C GLU A 41 19.07 6.41 21.16
N ASP A 42 18.29 5.35 21.39
CA ASP A 42 16.84 5.46 21.64
C ASP A 42 16.43 4.29 22.55
N ALA A 43 17.11 4.18 23.68
CA ALA A 43 16.69 3.38 24.81
C ALA A 43 16.42 4.32 25.98
N VAL A 44 15.13 4.51 26.27
CA VAL A 44 14.48 4.76 27.59
C VAL A 44 13.18 5.56 27.37
N SER A 45 12.07 4.85 27.11
CA SER A 45 10.75 5.13 27.69
C SER A 45 9.84 3.92 27.46
N GLY A 46 9.34 3.31 28.54
CA GLY A 46 8.56 2.07 28.53
C GLY A 46 7.11 2.19 28.02
N ALA A 47 6.81 3.20 27.21
CA ALA A 47 5.55 3.28 26.48
C ALA A 47 5.78 2.71 25.07
N ARG A 48 5.13 1.59 24.71
CA ARG A 48 5.10 1.16 23.30
C ARG A 48 4.55 2.33 22.49
N ARG A 49 5.38 2.97 21.66
CA ARG A 49 4.95 4.00 20.72
C ARG A 49 3.82 3.40 19.87
N LYS A 50 2.75 4.17 19.64
CA LYS A 50 1.66 3.75 18.76
C LYS A 50 2.27 3.34 17.40
N PRO A 51 1.94 2.16 16.85
CA PRO A 51 2.47 1.76 15.56
C PRO A 51 1.95 2.70 14.46
N PHE A 52 2.84 3.02 13.52
CA PHE A 52 2.53 3.65 12.25
C PHE A 52 1.89 2.60 11.34
N VAL A 53 0.63 2.79 10.98
CA VAL A 53 -0.18 1.81 10.23
C VAL A 53 -0.52 2.35 8.85
N THR A 54 -0.11 1.63 7.81
CA THR A 54 -0.49 1.87 6.42
C THR A 54 -1.47 0.80 5.97
N PHE A 55 -2.60 1.21 5.42
CA PHE A 55 -3.54 0.31 4.73
C PHE A 55 -3.29 0.32 3.24
N VAL A 56 -3.42 -0.85 2.62
CA VAL A 56 -3.28 -1.01 1.17
C VAL A 56 -4.54 -1.66 0.61
N LEU A 57 -5.22 -0.92 -0.27
CA LEU A 57 -6.42 -1.33 -0.98
C LEU A 57 -6.13 -1.53 -2.46
N GLY A 58 -6.92 -2.38 -3.10
CA GLY A 58 -6.82 -2.67 -4.52
C GLY A 58 -7.42 -4.02 -4.84
N GLY A 59 -8.08 -4.11 -5.99
CA GLY A 59 -8.76 -5.32 -6.43
C GLY A 59 -7.81 -6.53 -6.60
N PRO A 60 -8.36 -7.74 -6.78
CA PRO A 60 -7.54 -8.90 -7.12
C PRO A 60 -6.80 -8.64 -8.44
N GLY A 61 -5.48 -8.88 -8.49
CA GLY A 61 -4.68 -8.61 -9.69
C GLY A 61 -4.20 -7.17 -9.88
N SER A 62 -4.57 -6.23 -8.98
CA SER A 62 -4.13 -4.82 -9.05
C SER A 62 -2.61 -4.61 -8.94
N GLY A 63 -1.84 -5.62 -8.52
CA GLY A 63 -0.38 -5.51 -8.33
C GLY A 63 0.04 -5.04 -6.94
N LYS A 64 -0.90 -4.84 -6.02
CA LYS A 64 -0.61 -4.42 -4.63
C LYS A 64 0.42 -5.29 -3.92
N GLY A 65 0.35 -6.63 -4.06
CA GLY A 65 1.28 -7.54 -3.40
C GLY A 65 2.74 -7.29 -3.79
N THR A 66 3.01 -7.14 -5.09
CA THR A 66 4.34 -6.81 -5.61
C THR A 66 4.86 -5.50 -5.02
N GLN A 67 4.02 -4.47 -4.99
CA GLN A 67 4.39 -3.15 -4.49
C GLN A 67 4.56 -3.15 -2.95
N CYS A 68 3.73 -3.89 -2.22
CA CYS A 68 3.86 -4.08 -0.77
C CYS A 68 5.23 -4.68 -0.41
N THR A 69 5.66 -5.75 -1.10
CA THR A 69 6.98 -6.36 -0.89
C THR A 69 8.11 -5.34 -1.04
N ARG A 70 8.02 -4.46 -2.03
CA ARG A 70 9.07 -3.44 -2.28
C ARG A 70 9.05 -2.32 -1.25
N ILE A 71 7.86 -1.88 -0.84
CA ILE A 71 7.69 -0.90 0.25
C ILE A 71 8.31 -1.47 1.53
N VAL A 72 8.01 -2.72 1.86
CA VAL A 72 8.52 -3.44 3.04
C VAL A 72 10.04 -3.49 3.03
N ASN A 73 10.64 -3.96 1.93
CA ASN A 73 12.10 -4.08 1.81
C ASN A 73 12.82 -2.73 1.87
N THR A 74 12.20 -1.65 1.38
CA THR A 74 12.83 -0.33 1.27
C THR A 74 12.68 0.52 2.53
N PHE A 75 11.52 0.43 3.19
CA PHE A 75 11.16 1.30 4.32
C PHE A 75 11.10 0.59 5.66
N GLY A 76 11.33 -0.73 5.68
CA GLY A 76 11.40 -1.53 6.90
C GLY A 76 10.04 -1.67 7.57
N PHE A 77 8.98 -1.97 6.81
CA PHE A 77 7.66 -2.28 7.36
C PHE A 77 7.53 -3.77 7.69
N THR A 78 6.70 -4.11 8.68
CA THR A 78 6.13 -5.46 8.79
C THR A 78 4.96 -5.59 7.82
N HIS A 79 5.03 -6.57 6.91
CA HIS A 79 3.95 -6.87 5.98
C HIS A 79 2.91 -7.79 6.61
N LEU A 80 1.66 -7.32 6.69
CA LEU A 80 0.52 -8.10 7.13
C LEU A 80 -0.48 -8.26 5.97
N SER A 81 -0.37 -9.35 5.23
CA SER A 81 -1.35 -9.71 4.19
C SER A 81 -2.58 -10.34 4.83
N VAL A 82 -3.74 -9.68 4.72
CA VAL A 82 -5.01 -10.21 5.25
C VAL A 82 -5.37 -11.55 4.60
N GLY A 83 -5.08 -11.70 3.30
CA GLY A 83 -5.30 -12.97 2.61
C GLY A 83 -4.47 -14.10 3.20
N ASP A 84 -3.23 -13.84 3.58
CA ASP A 84 -2.36 -14.86 4.19
C ASP A 84 -2.73 -15.13 5.64
N LEU A 85 -3.13 -14.12 6.41
CA LEU A 85 -3.66 -14.30 7.77
C LEU A 85 -4.88 -15.21 7.76
N LEU A 86 -5.84 -14.97 6.85
CA LEU A 86 -7.03 -15.80 6.69
C LEU A 86 -6.66 -17.23 6.26
N ARG A 87 -5.77 -17.39 5.27
CA ARG A 87 -5.32 -18.72 4.82
C ARG A 87 -4.61 -19.48 5.93
N LYS A 88 -3.78 -18.81 6.74
CA LYS A 88 -3.11 -19.43 7.89
C LYS A 88 -4.13 -19.89 8.94
N GLU A 89 -5.18 -19.12 9.17
CA GLU A 89 -6.23 -19.45 10.13
C GLU A 89 -7.00 -20.73 9.72
N ILE A 90 -7.20 -20.97 8.42
CA ILE A 90 -7.81 -22.21 7.89
C ILE A 90 -7.03 -23.46 8.33
N TYR A 91 -5.70 -23.39 8.35
CA TYR A 91 -4.83 -24.53 8.70
C TYR A 91 -4.45 -24.60 10.18
N SER A 92 -5.02 -23.73 11.02
CA SER A 92 -4.63 -23.60 12.44
C SER A 92 -5.54 -24.37 13.42
N ASP A 93 -6.37 -25.29 12.92
CA ASP A 93 -7.41 -26.01 13.67
C ASP A 93 -8.34 -25.08 14.48
N SER A 94 -8.53 -23.85 13.99
CA SER A 94 -9.41 -22.86 14.63
C SER A 94 -10.88 -23.16 14.36
N GLU A 95 -11.76 -22.72 15.28
CA GLU A 95 -13.22 -22.80 15.11
C GLU A 95 -13.71 -22.05 13.86
N ASN A 96 -12.94 -21.05 13.38
CA ASN A 96 -13.30 -20.25 12.20
C ASN A 96 -12.81 -20.85 10.88
N GLY A 97 -11.94 -21.87 10.91
CA GLY A 97 -11.23 -22.35 9.73
C GLY A 97 -12.15 -22.79 8.58
N SER A 98 -13.21 -23.55 8.91
CA SER A 98 -14.19 -24.00 7.89
C SER A 98 -14.97 -22.82 7.29
N MET A 99 -15.48 -21.91 8.13
CA MET A 99 -16.23 -20.74 7.65
C MET A 99 -15.36 -19.85 6.74
N ILE A 100 -14.09 -19.64 7.12
CA ILE A 100 -13.14 -18.86 6.33
C ILE A 100 -12.90 -19.55 4.98
N LEU A 101 -12.69 -20.86 4.97
CA LEU A 101 -12.46 -21.64 3.76
C LEU A 101 -13.64 -21.52 2.78
N ASP A 102 -14.86 -21.74 3.25
CA ASP A 102 -16.07 -21.70 2.42
C ASP A 102 -16.30 -20.30 1.87
N THR A 103 -16.17 -19.26 2.71
CA THR A 103 -16.32 -17.87 2.30
C THR A 103 -15.31 -17.46 1.22
N ILE A 104 -14.04 -17.88 1.36
CA ILE A 104 -12.98 -17.56 0.39
C ILE A 104 -13.19 -18.29 -0.94
N LYS A 105 -13.63 -19.56 -0.90
CA LYS A 105 -13.96 -20.32 -2.12
C LYS A 105 -15.07 -19.64 -2.92
N GLU A 106 -16.06 -19.09 -2.23
CA GLU A 106 -17.13 -18.30 -2.84
C GLU A 106 -16.71 -16.90 -3.30
N GLY A 107 -15.48 -16.47 -3.04
CA GLY A 107 -15.00 -15.13 -3.44
C GLY A 107 -15.56 -13.98 -2.60
N LYS A 108 -16.19 -14.29 -1.47
CA LYS A 108 -16.82 -13.32 -0.56
C LYS A 108 -15.84 -12.77 0.47
N ILE A 109 -16.29 -11.80 1.26
CA ILE A 109 -15.53 -11.21 2.37
C ILE A 109 -15.86 -11.96 3.66
N VAL A 110 -14.81 -12.43 4.35
CA VAL A 110 -14.91 -13.01 5.69
C VAL A 110 -15.43 -11.97 6.69
N PRO A 111 -16.30 -12.34 7.65
CA PRO A 111 -16.85 -11.42 8.64
C PRO A 111 -15.80 -10.48 9.26
N SER A 112 -16.23 -9.23 9.44
CA SER A 112 -15.35 -8.12 9.81
C SER A 112 -14.65 -8.36 11.15
N GLU A 113 -15.35 -8.91 12.14
CA GLU A 113 -14.85 -9.20 13.49
C GLU A 113 -13.70 -10.20 13.47
N VAL A 114 -13.83 -11.26 12.67
CA VAL A 114 -12.80 -12.30 12.51
C VAL A 114 -11.56 -11.68 11.87
N THR A 115 -11.75 -10.95 10.77
CA THR A 115 -10.65 -10.29 10.05
C THR A 115 -9.90 -9.29 10.93
N VAL A 116 -10.62 -8.43 11.64
CA VAL A 116 -10.03 -7.40 12.53
C VAL A 116 -9.30 -8.04 13.71
N LYS A 117 -9.84 -9.13 14.29
CA LYS A 117 -9.17 -9.87 15.37
C LYS A 117 -7.83 -10.45 14.92
N LEU A 118 -7.76 -11.01 13.70
CA LEU A 118 -6.53 -11.54 13.13
C LEU A 118 -5.49 -10.43 12.88
N ILE A 119 -5.92 -9.30 12.32
CA ILE A 119 -5.04 -8.14 12.10
C ILE A 119 -4.50 -7.63 13.43
N LYS A 120 -5.36 -7.43 14.44
CA LYS A 120 -4.95 -6.96 15.76
C LYS A 120 -3.92 -7.89 16.41
N LYS A 121 -4.18 -9.19 16.42
CA LYS A 121 -3.24 -10.21 16.94
C LYS A 121 -1.89 -10.14 16.21
N ALA A 122 -1.91 -9.94 14.89
CA ALA A 122 -0.68 -9.83 14.10
C ALA A 122 0.09 -8.52 14.35
N ILE A 123 -0.59 -7.41 14.59
CA ILE A 123 0.02 -6.13 14.98
C ILE A 123 0.64 -6.24 16.38
N GLU A 124 -0.08 -6.81 17.35
CA GLU A 124 0.40 -6.98 18.73
C GLU A 124 1.63 -7.90 18.82
N ALA A 125 1.69 -8.91 17.96
CA ALA A 125 2.81 -9.83 17.83
C ALA A 125 4.00 -9.22 17.05
N SER A 126 3.82 -8.10 16.35
CA SER A 126 4.91 -7.43 15.63
C SER A 126 5.83 -6.69 16.61
N GLU A 127 7.13 -6.91 16.47
CA GLU A 127 8.17 -6.15 17.19
C GLU A 127 8.47 -4.80 16.51
N ASN A 128 8.00 -4.63 15.27
CA ASN A 128 8.17 -3.41 14.50
C ASN A 128 6.96 -2.47 14.68
N ASN A 129 7.24 -1.18 14.81
CA ASN A 129 6.22 -0.13 14.91
C ASN A 129 5.75 0.39 13.53
N ARG A 130 6.28 -0.11 12.42
CA ARG A 130 5.81 0.23 11.06
C ARG A 130 5.06 -0.96 10.48
N ILE A 131 3.75 -0.83 10.34
CA ILE A 131 2.87 -1.90 9.90
C ILE A 131 2.26 -1.55 8.55
N LEU A 132 2.32 -2.48 7.60
CA LEU A 132 1.64 -2.38 6.32
C LEU A 132 0.61 -3.51 6.22
N VAL A 133 -0.68 -3.15 6.22
CA VAL A 133 -1.79 -4.10 6.14
C VAL A 133 -2.30 -4.16 4.68
N ASP A 134 -1.99 -5.26 4.00
CA ASP A 134 -2.34 -5.50 2.60
C ASP A 134 -3.71 -6.18 2.46
N GLY A 135 -4.58 -5.54 1.66
CA GLY A 135 -5.90 -6.03 1.32
C GLY A 135 -6.94 -5.71 2.38
N PHE A 136 -6.79 -4.57 3.07
CA PHE A 136 -7.68 -4.07 4.10
C PHE A 136 -7.83 -2.55 4.04
N PRO A 137 -8.99 -1.98 4.40
CA PRO A 137 -10.28 -2.66 4.56
C PRO A 137 -10.91 -3.04 3.21
N ARG A 138 -11.72 -4.10 3.19
CA ARG A 138 -12.40 -4.56 1.96
C ARG A 138 -13.84 -4.06 1.83
N SER A 139 -14.44 -3.65 2.93
CA SER A 139 -15.79 -3.11 3.02
C SER A 139 -15.86 -1.97 4.05
N GLU A 140 -16.94 -1.20 4.02
CA GLU A 140 -17.21 -0.19 5.06
C GLU A 140 -17.37 -0.83 6.45
N GLU A 141 -17.95 -2.03 6.51
CA GLU A 141 -18.07 -2.79 7.77
C GLU A 141 -16.69 -3.14 8.35
N ASN A 142 -15.74 -3.58 7.52
CA ASN A 142 -14.35 -3.81 7.95
C ASN A 142 -13.74 -2.54 8.56
N ARG A 143 -13.92 -1.39 7.88
CA ARG A 143 -13.40 -0.09 8.32
C ARG A 143 -13.95 0.27 9.70
N VAL A 144 -15.28 0.23 9.86
CA VAL A 144 -15.98 0.55 11.11
C VAL A 144 -15.58 -0.41 12.23
N ALA A 145 -15.50 -1.72 11.95
CA ALA A 145 -15.10 -2.72 12.93
C ALA A 145 -13.66 -2.50 13.42
N TYR A 146 -12.74 -2.15 12.51
CA TYR A 146 -11.36 -1.84 12.88
C TYR A 146 -11.27 -0.60 13.78
N GLU A 147 -11.95 0.48 13.43
CA GLU A 147 -11.96 1.70 14.25
C GLU A 147 -12.58 1.45 15.63
N ARG A 148 -13.63 0.61 15.71
CA ARG A 148 -14.26 0.24 16.99
C ARG A 148 -13.33 -0.59 17.89
N VAL A 149 -12.62 -1.57 17.32
CA VAL A 149 -11.80 -2.53 18.08
C VAL A 149 -10.38 -2.01 18.34
N GLY A 150 -9.81 -1.29 17.38
CA GLY A 150 -8.45 -0.76 17.41
C GLY A 150 -8.36 0.65 17.97
N GLY A 151 -9.44 1.44 17.91
CA GLY A 151 -9.49 2.80 18.45
C GLY A 151 -8.64 3.82 17.69
N VAL A 152 -8.05 3.46 16.55
CA VAL A 152 -7.18 4.34 15.76
C VAL A 152 -7.38 4.15 14.26
N GLU A 153 -7.45 5.26 13.54
CA GLU A 153 -7.39 5.31 12.07
C GLU A 153 -5.97 4.96 11.59
N PRO A 154 -5.82 4.42 10.36
CA PRO A 154 -4.51 4.30 9.72
C PRO A 154 -3.89 5.68 9.49
N ASP A 155 -2.57 5.74 9.46
CA ASP A 155 -1.85 7.00 9.17
C ASP A 155 -1.87 7.31 7.67
N ILE A 156 -1.81 6.27 6.82
CA ILE A 156 -1.91 6.39 5.36
C ILE A 156 -2.72 5.24 4.77
N VAL A 157 -3.42 5.56 3.69
CA VAL A 157 -4.11 4.61 2.84
C VAL A 157 -3.58 4.67 1.42
N LEU A 158 -3.04 3.58 0.91
CA LEU A 158 -2.66 3.43 -0.50
C LEU A 158 -3.77 2.70 -1.25
N PHE A 159 -4.22 3.26 -2.37
CA PHE A 159 -5.21 2.62 -3.23
C PHE A 159 -4.63 2.33 -4.62
N PHE A 160 -4.45 1.05 -4.94
CA PHE A 160 -4.03 0.56 -6.24
C PHE A 160 -5.24 0.44 -7.18
N ASP A 161 -5.47 1.51 -7.93
CA ASP A 161 -6.51 1.61 -8.94
C ASP A 161 -6.01 1.00 -10.26
N CYS A 162 -6.63 -0.10 -10.66
CA CYS A 162 -6.25 -0.88 -11.82
C CYS A 162 -7.50 -1.20 -12.63
N PRO A 163 -7.49 -1.01 -13.97
CA PRO A 163 -8.61 -1.38 -14.81
C PRO A 163 -9.02 -2.85 -14.63
N LYS A 164 -10.33 -3.11 -14.68
CA LYS A 164 -10.91 -4.45 -14.46
C LYS A 164 -10.32 -5.48 -15.41
N GLU A 165 -10.14 -5.12 -16.68
CA GLU A 165 -9.62 -5.98 -17.72
C GLU A 165 -8.19 -6.43 -17.40
N GLU A 166 -7.37 -5.54 -16.87
CA GLU A 166 -5.99 -5.84 -16.47
C GLU A 166 -5.95 -6.68 -15.21
N MET A 167 -6.83 -6.41 -14.24
CA MET A 167 -7.00 -7.24 -13.06
C MET A 167 -7.35 -8.68 -13.43
N VAL A 168 -8.33 -8.90 -14.32
CA VAL A 168 -8.72 -10.23 -14.81
C VAL A 168 -7.55 -10.92 -15.50
N LYS A 169 -6.91 -10.25 -16.46
CA LYS A 169 -5.74 -10.81 -17.18
C LYS A 169 -4.63 -11.26 -16.22
N ARG A 170 -4.28 -10.41 -15.25
CA ARG A 170 -3.22 -10.70 -14.28
C ARG A 170 -3.58 -11.85 -13.35
N VAL A 171 -4.85 -11.96 -12.96
CA VAL A 171 -5.28 -13.06 -12.11
C VAL A 171 -5.29 -14.38 -12.87
N LEU A 172 -5.79 -14.43 -14.09
CA LEU A 172 -5.80 -15.67 -14.88
C LEU A 172 -4.39 -16.17 -15.22
N ASN A 173 -3.43 -15.26 -15.37
CA ASN A 173 -2.03 -15.60 -15.64
C ASN A 173 -1.22 -15.91 -14.37
N ARG A 174 -1.80 -15.83 -13.16
CA ARG A 174 -1.08 -16.09 -11.91
C ARG A 174 -1.04 -17.60 -11.64
N ASN A 175 0.14 -18.21 -11.73
CA ASN A 175 0.36 -19.62 -11.33
C ASN A 175 0.83 -19.71 -9.87
N GLN A 176 -0.01 -19.29 -8.92
CA GLN A 176 0.34 -19.28 -7.49
C GLN A 176 -0.32 -20.41 -6.68
N GLY A 177 -1.14 -21.25 -7.32
CA GLY A 177 -1.75 -22.41 -6.68
C GLY A 177 -2.74 -22.07 -5.57
N ARG A 178 -3.37 -20.89 -5.59
CA ARG A 178 -4.36 -20.53 -4.56
C ARG A 178 -5.70 -21.19 -4.87
N ILE A 179 -6.37 -21.63 -3.82
CA ILE A 179 -7.70 -22.27 -3.92
C ILE A 179 -8.76 -21.36 -4.55
N ASP A 180 -8.55 -20.04 -4.47
CA ASP A 180 -9.43 -18.97 -4.95
C ASP A 180 -8.99 -18.37 -6.30
N ASP A 181 -8.19 -19.10 -7.09
CA ASP A 181 -7.67 -18.69 -8.41
C ASP A 181 -8.56 -19.13 -9.60
N ASN A 182 -9.71 -19.76 -9.36
CA ASN A 182 -10.62 -20.17 -10.45
C ASN A 182 -11.43 -18.98 -11.01
N ILE A 183 -11.81 -19.06 -12.29
CA ILE A 183 -12.41 -17.93 -13.01
C ILE A 183 -13.69 -17.38 -12.38
N ASP A 184 -14.52 -18.25 -11.79
CA ASP A 184 -15.81 -17.86 -11.21
C ASP A 184 -15.59 -17.10 -9.90
N THR A 185 -14.74 -17.63 -9.02
CA THR A 185 -14.32 -16.93 -7.79
C THR A 185 -13.64 -15.60 -8.11
N VAL A 186 -12.86 -15.51 -9.19
CA VAL A 186 -12.19 -14.25 -9.57
C VAL A 186 -13.18 -13.19 -10.03
N LYS A 187 -14.18 -13.56 -10.81
CA LYS A 187 -15.28 -12.65 -11.20
C LYS A 187 -16.03 -12.16 -9.97
N GLU A 188 -16.39 -13.07 -9.07
CA GLU A 188 -17.12 -12.72 -7.86
C GLU A 188 -16.32 -11.75 -6.99
N ARG A 189 -15.03 -12.00 -6.80
CA ARG A 189 -14.14 -11.09 -6.06
C ARG A 189 -14.03 -9.70 -6.68
N LEU A 190 -14.12 -9.60 -7.99
CA LEU A 190 -14.12 -8.30 -8.69
C LEU A 190 -15.45 -7.57 -8.47
N THR A 191 -16.58 -8.26 -8.59
CA THR A 191 -17.91 -7.71 -8.30
C THR A 191 -17.98 -7.20 -6.87
N VAL A 192 -17.63 -8.04 -5.89
CA VAL A 192 -17.61 -7.70 -4.46
C VAL A 192 -16.67 -6.51 -4.18
N PHE A 193 -15.52 -6.44 -4.86
CA PHE A 193 -14.61 -5.30 -4.74
C PHE A 193 -15.22 -4.01 -5.29
N GLU A 194 -15.83 -4.03 -6.48
CA GLU A 194 -16.45 -2.85 -7.08
C GLU A 194 -17.59 -2.31 -6.20
N GLU A 195 -18.41 -3.21 -5.63
CA GLU A 195 -19.55 -2.84 -4.79
C GLU A 195 -19.13 -2.27 -3.43
N LEU A 196 -18.19 -2.94 -2.75
CA LEU A 196 -17.92 -2.67 -1.33
C LEU A 196 -16.74 -1.74 -1.07
N ASN A 197 -15.85 -1.55 -2.03
CA ASN A 197 -14.63 -0.75 -1.83
C ASN A 197 -14.85 0.75 -2.11
N LEU A 198 -15.80 1.12 -2.97
CA LEU A 198 -16.08 2.52 -3.30
C LEU A 198 -16.42 3.40 -2.08
N PRO A 199 -17.26 2.97 -1.12
CA PRO A 199 -17.53 3.75 0.09
C PRO A 199 -16.27 4.03 0.92
N VAL A 200 -15.40 3.03 1.05
CA VAL A 200 -14.14 3.11 1.80
C VAL A 200 -13.18 4.10 1.15
N ILE A 201 -13.02 4.03 -0.17
CA ILE A 201 -12.17 4.96 -0.93
C ILE A 201 -12.68 6.39 -0.76
N LYS A 202 -13.99 6.60 -0.87
CA LYS A 202 -14.60 7.93 -0.66
C LYS A 202 -14.37 8.46 0.77
N TYR A 203 -14.46 7.60 1.77
CA TYR A 203 -14.22 7.98 3.18
C TYR A 203 -12.79 8.50 3.38
N TYR A 204 -11.79 7.69 3.00
CA TYR A 204 -10.39 8.07 3.22
C TYR A 204 -9.90 9.19 2.31
N SER A 205 -10.48 9.32 1.11
CA SER A 205 -10.25 10.46 0.23
C SER A 205 -10.73 11.77 0.87
N LYS A 206 -11.93 11.79 1.46
CA LYS A 206 -12.44 12.98 2.19
C LYS A 206 -11.58 13.35 3.40
N LYS A 207 -10.97 12.35 4.04
CA LYS A 207 -10.03 12.53 5.17
C LYS A 207 -8.66 13.04 4.74
N GLY A 208 -8.32 12.99 3.46
CA GLY A 208 -7.03 13.44 2.93
C GLY A 208 -5.85 12.51 3.21
N ILE A 209 -6.11 11.28 3.66
CA ILE A 209 -5.06 10.27 3.95
C ILE A 209 -4.97 9.18 2.87
N LEU A 210 -5.77 9.28 1.81
CA LEU A 210 -5.77 8.35 0.68
C LEU A 210 -4.88 8.84 -0.47
N HIS A 211 -3.93 8.00 -0.85
CA HIS A 211 -3.04 8.19 -1.99
C HIS A 211 -3.40 7.18 -3.08
N LYS A 212 -3.74 7.69 -4.26
CA LYS A 212 -4.27 6.88 -5.36
C LYS A 212 -3.17 6.57 -6.36
N MET A 213 -2.93 5.29 -6.60
CA MET A 213 -2.00 4.75 -7.58
C MET A 213 -2.78 4.31 -8.82
N LEU A 214 -2.77 5.08 -9.92
CA LEU A 214 -3.49 4.71 -11.14
C LEU A 214 -2.60 3.93 -12.09
N PHE A 215 -2.94 2.69 -12.41
CA PHE A 215 -2.42 2.04 -13.60
C PHE A 215 -3.10 2.63 -14.84
N ILE A 216 -2.49 3.64 -15.46
CA ILE A 216 -2.91 4.09 -16.79
C ILE A 216 -2.31 3.11 -17.81
N LEU A 217 -3.14 2.39 -18.55
CA LEU A 217 -2.67 1.77 -19.79
C LEU A 217 -2.52 2.90 -20.79
N ARG A 218 -1.36 3.03 -21.45
CA ARG A 218 -1.07 4.01 -22.53
C ARG A 218 -2.34 4.53 -23.23
N TRP A 219 -2.75 5.76 -22.92
CA TRP A 219 -3.71 6.53 -23.72
C TRP A 219 -2.95 7.55 -24.58
N LYS A 220 -3.60 8.02 -25.64
CA LYS A 220 -3.11 9.16 -26.43
C LYS A 220 -2.94 10.38 -25.52
N GLU A 221 -1.89 11.16 -25.74
CA GLU A 221 -1.47 12.30 -24.89
C GLU A 221 -2.60 13.28 -24.52
N ASP A 222 -3.65 13.37 -25.33
CA ASP A 222 -4.76 14.30 -25.18
C ASP A 222 -5.70 14.01 -23.99
N GLU A 223 -5.77 12.77 -23.48
CA GLU A 223 -6.69 12.41 -22.39
C GLU A 223 -6.08 12.57 -20.98
N ILE A 224 -4.74 12.58 -20.89
CA ILE A 224 -4.00 12.70 -19.61
C ILE A 224 -4.19 14.09 -18.99
N HIS A 225 -4.25 15.13 -19.82
CA HIS A 225 -4.42 16.52 -19.36
C HIS A 225 -5.76 16.74 -18.65
N THR A 226 -6.84 16.14 -19.14
CA THR A 226 -8.20 16.32 -18.61
C THR A 226 -8.38 15.69 -17.22
N LEU A 227 -7.79 14.52 -16.98
CA LEU A 227 -7.88 13.83 -15.67
C LEU A 227 -6.99 14.48 -14.60
N SER A 228 -5.84 15.05 -15.00
CA SER A 228 -4.91 15.72 -14.08
C SER A 228 -5.52 16.95 -13.39
N HIS A 229 -6.47 17.64 -14.03
CA HIS A 229 -7.15 18.82 -13.48
C HIS A 229 -8.33 18.45 -12.57
N LEU A 230 -9.07 17.37 -12.85
CA LEU A 230 -10.23 16.98 -12.05
C LEU A 230 -9.85 16.38 -10.67
N HIS A 231 -8.70 15.71 -10.57
CA HIS A 231 -8.32 14.96 -9.37
C HIS A 231 -7.46 15.72 -8.34
N LYS A 232 -7.05 16.96 -8.64
CA LYS A 232 -6.14 17.77 -7.79
C LYS A 232 -6.67 18.15 -6.40
N LYS A 233 -7.93 17.86 -6.06
CA LYS A 233 -8.57 18.45 -4.88
C LYS A 233 -8.68 17.59 -3.62
N GLN A 234 -8.27 16.32 -3.57
CA GLN A 234 -8.38 15.54 -2.32
C GLN A 234 -7.53 14.26 -2.17
N SER A 235 -6.70 13.90 -3.15
CA SER A 235 -5.83 12.72 -3.07
C SER A 235 -4.53 12.97 -3.83
N ALA A 236 -3.40 12.50 -3.31
CA ALA A 236 -2.16 12.51 -4.07
C ALA A 236 -2.25 11.41 -5.14
N TYR A 237 -2.15 11.82 -6.40
CA TYR A 237 -2.16 10.93 -7.55
C TYR A 237 -0.74 10.46 -7.85
N ILE A 238 -0.58 9.16 -8.09
CA ILE A 238 0.65 8.58 -8.62
C ILE A 238 0.35 7.81 -9.90
N ASP A 239 1.14 8.12 -10.92
CA ASP A 239 1.18 7.38 -12.17
C ASP A 239 1.75 5.97 -11.94
N GLY A 240 0.93 4.96 -12.20
CA GLY A 240 1.24 3.53 -12.16
C GLY A 240 1.57 2.94 -13.54
N THR A 241 1.86 3.76 -14.55
CA THR A 241 2.40 3.29 -15.84
C THR A 241 3.88 2.91 -15.74
N GLY A 242 4.37 2.09 -16.67
CA GLY A 242 5.79 1.78 -16.81
C GLY A 242 6.20 0.46 -16.17
N THR A 243 7.51 0.25 -16.07
CA THR A 243 8.10 -0.87 -15.35
C THR A 243 7.74 -0.82 -13.88
N GLU A 244 7.81 -1.96 -13.20
CA GLU A 244 7.58 -1.99 -11.76
C GLU A 244 8.49 -1.00 -11.05
N ASP A 245 9.76 -0.91 -11.44
CA ASP A 245 10.75 0.01 -10.87
C ASP A 245 10.35 1.48 -10.96
N GLU A 246 9.92 1.93 -12.15
CA GLU A 246 9.45 3.30 -12.35
C GLU A 246 8.24 3.65 -11.48
N ILE A 247 7.30 2.70 -11.33
CA ILE A 247 6.12 2.90 -10.48
C ILE A 247 6.54 3.09 -9.02
N PHE A 248 7.48 2.27 -8.55
CA PHE A 248 7.93 2.34 -7.16
C PHE A 248 8.71 3.60 -6.84
N GLU A 249 9.54 4.10 -7.76
CA GLU A 249 10.23 5.39 -7.61
C GLU A 249 9.24 6.54 -7.36
N ARG A 250 8.06 6.49 -7.97
CA ARG A 250 7.00 7.49 -7.75
C ARG A 250 6.27 7.33 -6.41
N VAL A 251 6.35 6.16 -5.77
CA VAL A 251 5.81 5.88 -4.42
C VAL A 251 6.75 6.39 -3.34
N LEU A 252 8.06 6.42 -3.60
CA LEU A 252 9.07 6.79 -2.60
C LEU A 252 8.80 8.12 -1.87
N PRO A 253 8.37 9.20 -2.54
CA PRO A 253 8.14 10.49 -1.88
C PRO A 253 7.06 10.44 -0.79
N ILE A 254 6.03 9.59 -0.95
CA ILE A 254 4.97 9.42 0.07
C ILE A 254 5.59 8.95 1.37
N PHE A 255 6.38 7.88 1.32
CA PHE A 255 6.98 7.29 2.51
C PHE A 255 8.19 8.06 3.04
N ALA A 256 8.88 8.80 2.17
CA ALA A 256 9.97 9.69 2.57
C ALA A 256 9.47 10.88 3.41
N ALA A 257 8.28 11.42 3.11
CA ALA A 257 7.67 12.52 3.86
C ALA A 257 7.18 12.14 5.26
N LEU A 258 7.21 10.85 5.61
CA LEU A 258 6.76 10.29 6.89
C LEU A 258 7.92 9.91 7.82
N ARG A 259 9.15 10.19 7.39
CA ARG A 259 10.37 10.07 8.21
C ARG A 259 10.57 11.37 8.97
#